data_AF-A0A5N5H5J0-F1
#
_entry.id   AF-A0A5N5H5J0-F1
#
_cell.length_a   1.000
_cell.length_b   1.000
_cell.length_c   1.000
_cell.angle_alpha   90.00
_cell.angle_beta   90.00
_cell.angle_gamma   90.00
#
_symmetry.space_group_name_H-M   'P 1'
#
loop_
_entity.id
_entity.type
_entity.pdbx_description
1 polymer ?
#
loop_
_entity_poly.entity_id
_entity_poly.type
_entity_poly.pdbx_seq_one_letter_code
_entity_poly.pdbx_strand_id
1 'polypeptide(L)'
;MPRVVFCPDYKIKLKDGREEAAMVMFGAINDLFGATKVRPKDIRILVVNCGVLNTTPSLSSMVIKHFKLRPNVQSFNLGGMGCAAGIVALDLGKDLINAHPGSYALVLVRTHRGMDGRSFNSIHLKEDAKATQGVSMSKDVIQKVLDEIQKNLELTEDYMEASRKTLERFGDASSSSVWYELAYLEATSKIKRGGRIWQLTFGSGFKCNSVVWKALKNVETPRQSPWFDELDLTLMHGSKITKRTK
;
A
#
# COMPACT_ATOMS: atom_id res chain seq x y z
N MET A 1 -8.49 -5.78 20.18
CA MET A 1 -7.02 -5.79 20.00
C MET A 1 -6.59 -7.10 19.35
N PRO A 2 -5.64 -7.10 18.41
CA PRO A 2 -5.10 -8.31 17.76
C PRO A 2 -4.51 -9.32 18.76
N ARG A 3 -5.14 -10.49 18.93
CA ARG A 3 -4.71 -11.48 19.93
C ARG A 3 -3.30 -12.02 19.66
N VAL A 4 -2.91 -12.10 18.39
CA VAL A 4 -1.59 -12.58 17.96
C VAL A 4 -0.46 -11.66 18.45
N VAL A 5 -0.72 -10.35 18.56
CA VAL A 5 0.28 -9.36 19.00
C VAL A 5 0.41 -9.32 20.52
N PHE A 6 -0.69 -9.56 21.24
CA PHE A 6 -0.76 -9.37 22.70
C PHE A 6 -0.75 -10.66 23.52
N CYS A 7 -0.67 -11.84 22.88
CA CYS A 7 -0.60 -13.13 23.57
C CYS A 7 0.49 -14.03 22.95
N PRO A 8 1.71 -14.06 23.52
CA PRO A 8 2.88 -14.76 22.96
C PRO A 8 2.70 -16.26 22.71
N ASP A 9 1.88 -16.94 23.51
CA ASP A 9 1.64 -18.39 23.42
C ASP A 9 0.35 -18.76 22.65
N TYR A 10 -0.30 -17.78 22.03
CA TYR A 10 -1.57 -18.01 21.35
C TYR A 10 -1.35 -18.68 19.98
N LYS A 11 -1.92 -19.88 19.82
CA LYS A 11 -1.92 -20.58 18.52
C LYS A 11 -2.78 -19.83 17.50
N ILE A 12 -2.12 -19.22 16.53
CA ILE A 12 -2.73 -18.47 15.43
C ILE A 12 -3.72 -19.36 14.67
N LYS A 13 -4.98 -18.94 14.56
CA LYS A 13 -6.00 -19.57 13.71
C LYS A 13 -6.28 -18.69 12.51
N LEU A 14 -6.82 -19.29 11.45
CA LEU A 14 -7.29 -18.58 10.27
C LEU A 14 -8.29 -17.45 10.61
N LYS A 15 -9.09 -17.64 11.67
CA LYS A 15 -10.04 -16.65 12.16
C LYS A 15 -9.36 -15.38 12.65
N ASP A 16 -8.21 -15.50 13.31
CA ASP A 16 -7.48 -14.35 13.85
C ASP A 16 -6.92 -13.49 12.70
N GLY A 17 -6.34 -14.11 11.68
CA GLY A 17 -5.93 -13.40 10.46
C GLY A 17 -7.10 -12.69 9.75
N ARG A 18 -8.28 -13.31 9.72
CA ARG A 18 -9.48 -12.65 9.18
C ARG A 18 -9.91 -11.44 10.01
N GLU A 19 -9.91 -11.56 11.34
CA GLU A 19 -10.29 -10.46 12.25
C GLU A 19 -9.30 -9.30 12.16
N GLU A 20 -8.00 -9.59 12.09
CA GLU A 20 -6.96 -8.57 11.89
C GLU A 20 -7.08 -7.88 10.53
N ALA A 21 -7.27 -8.67 9.47
CA ALA A 21 -7.53 -8.12 8.14
C ALA A 21 -8.75 -7.22 8.14
N ALA A 22 -9.86 -7.70 8.71
CA ALA A 22 -11.10 -6.94 8.82
C ALA A 22 -10.88 -5.62 9.55
N MET A 23 -10.23 -5.64 10.71
CA MET A 23 -10.00 -4.45 11.52
C MET A 23 -9.26 -3.36 10.75
N VAL A 24 -8.15 -3.72 10.09
CA VAL A 24 -7.34 -2.77 9.31
C VAL A 24 -8.10 -2.26 8.08
N MET A 25 -8.73 -3.18 7.33
CA MET A 25 -9.49 -2.82 6.13
C MET A 25 -10.69 -1.94 6.47
N PHE A 26 -11.41 -2.24 7.54
CA PHE A 26 -12.60 -1.48 7.94
C PHE A 26 -12.23 -0.11 8.48
N GLY A 27 -11.12 0.01 9.22
CA GLY A 27 -10.57 1.30 9.62
C GLY A 27 -10.29 2.20 8.41
N ALA A 28 -9.48 1.71 7.46
CA ALA A 28 -9.14 2.46 6.26
C ALA A 28 -10.36 2.86 5.41
N ILE A 29 -11.35 1.98 5.28
CA ILE A 29 -12.57 2.28 4.53
C ILE A 29 -13.44 3.31 5.27
N ASN A 30 -13.53 3.25 6.60
CA ASN A 30 -14.24 4.26 7.39
C ASN A 30 -13.62 5.64 7.22
N ASP A 31 -12.29 5.74 7.30
CA ASP A 31 -11.58 7.00 7.12
C ASP A 31 -11.81 7.56 5.71
N LEU A 32 -11.78 6.68 4.69
CA LEU A 32 -12.08 7.05 3.31
C LEU A 32 -13.51 7.57 3.13
N PHE A 33 -14.51 6.90 3.69
CA PHE A 33 -15.90 7.37 3.61
C PHE A 33 -16.10 8.69 4.38
N GLY A 34 -15.44 8.86 5.53
CA GLY A 34 -15.43 10.11 6.27
C GLY A 34 -14.83 11.27 5.47
N ALA A 35 -13.72 11.04 4.78
CA ALA A 35 -13.03 12.06 3.99
C ALA A 35 -13.75 12.41 2.68
N THR A 36 -14.30 11.41 1.98
CA THR A 36 -14.88 11.59 0.64
C THR A 36 -16.37 11.94 0.66
N LYS A 37 -17.06 11.68 1.78
CA LYS A 37 -18.53 11.77 1.91
C LYS A 37 -19.30 10.88 0.92
N VAL A 38 -18.63 9.92 0.27
CA VAL A 38 -19.28 8.92 -0.59
C VAL A 38 -20.02 7.93 0.30
N ARG A 39 -21.28 7.63 -0.02
CA ARG A 39 -22.06 6.68 0.78
C ARG A 39 -21.71 5.25 0.36
N PRO A 40 -21.71 4.28 1.29
CA PRO A 40 -21.46 2.87 0.96
C PRO A 40 -22.39 2.31 -0.14
N LYS A 41 -23.62 2.83 -0.26
CA LYS A 41 -24.59 2.42 -1.28
C LYS A 41 -24.25 2.92 -2.70
N ASP A 42 -23.42 3.96 -2.82
CA ASP A 42 -23.02 4.53 -4.11
C ASP A 42 -21.86 3.73 -4.74
N ILE A 43 -21.19 2.87 -3.97
CA ILE A 43 -20.11 1.99 -4.45
C ILE A 43 -20.68 0.89 -5.34
N ARG A 44 -20.36 0.93 -6.64
CA ARG A 44 -20.75 -0.09 -7.64
C ARG A 44 -19.76 -1.22 -7.76
N ILE A 45 -18.48 -0.90 -7.64
CA ILE A 45 -17.37 -1.81 -7.89
C ILE A 45 -16.53 -1.88 -6.61
N LEU A 46 -16.19 -3.09 -6.18
CA LEU A 46 -15.28 -3.35 -5.06
C LEU A 46 -14.16 -4.27 -5.56
N VAL A 47 -12.93 -3.79 -5.50
CA VAL A 47 -11.72 -4.58 -5.79
C VAL A 47 -10.92 -4.69 -4.51
N VAL A 48 -10.81 -5.89 -3.95
CA VAL A 48 -9.96 -6.16 -2.78
C VAL A 48 -8.77 -6.99 -3.24
N ASN A 49 -7.57 -6.49 -3.00
CA ASN A 49 -6.33 -7.21 -3.20
C ASN A 49 -5.69 -7.55 -1.85
N CYS A 50 -5.46 -8.85 -1.61
CA CYS A 50 -4.62 -9.32 -0.52
C CYS A 50 -3.73 -10.48 -0.97
N GLY A 51 -2.41 -10.27 -0.93
CA GLY A 51 -1.45 -11.24 -1.48
C GLY A 51 -1.36 -12.57 -0.71
N VAL A 52 -1.48 -12.54 0.62
CA VAL A 52 -1.16 -13.69 1.50
C VAL A 52 -2.41 -14.33 2.10
N LEU A 53 -3.49 -13.56 2.31
CA LEU A 53 -4.72 -14.04 2.92
C LEU A 53 -5.86 -14.09 1.91
N ASN A 54 -6.18 -15.29 1.43
CA ASN A 54 -7.37 -15.53 0.60
C ASN A 54 -8.26 -16.59 1.25
N THR A 55 -9.47 -16.23 1.64
CA THR A 55 -10.32 -17.03 2.52
C THR A 55 -11.73 -17.23 1.97
N THR A 56 -12.43 -18.23 2.51
CA THR A 56 -13.88 -18.41 2.32
C THR A 56 -14.62 -18.18 3.65
N PRO A 57 -15.53 -17.20 3.76
CA PRO A 57 -15.88 -16.19 2.75
C PRO A 57 -14.71 -15.22 2.45
N SER A 58 -14.76 -14.59 1.27
CA SER A 58 -13.71 -13.68 0.77
C SER A 58 -13.63 -12.41 1.62
N LEU A 59 -12.47 -11.73 1.57
CA LEU A 59 -12.30 -10.43 2.21
C LEU A 59 -13.26 -9.39 1.62
N SER A 60 -13.49 -9.45 0.29
CA SER A 60 -14.52 -8.64 -0.36
C SER A 60 -15.93 -8.89 0.21
N SER A 61 -16.30 -10.15 0.48
CA SER A 61 -17.59 -10.50 1.09
C SER A 61 -17.73 -9.94 2.50
N MET A 62 -16.63 -9.93 3.27
CA MET A 62 -16.60 -9.34 4.61
C MET A 62 -16.85 -7.83 4.56
N VAL A 63 -16.21 -7.13 3.62
CA VAL A 63 -16.42 -5.69 3.38
C VAL A 63 -17.87 -5.40 2.97
N ILE A 64 -18.40 -6.14 1.99
CA ILE A 64 -19.79 -5.98 1.52
C ILE A 64 -20.78 -6.10 2.67
N LYS A 65 -20.62 -7.13 3.50
CA LYS A 65 -21.49 -7.39 4.65
C LYS A 65 -21.36 -6.30 5.70
N HIS A 66 -20.14 -5.90 6.06
CA HIS A 66 -19.89 -4.94 7.13
C HIS A 66 -20.44 -3.54 6.79
N PHE A 67 -20.11 -3.04 5.59
CA PHE A 67 -20.52 -1.70 5.14
C PHE A 67 -21.91 -1.67 4.51
N LYS A 68 -22.58 -2.83 4.42
CA LYS A 68 -23.89 -2.98 3.78
C LYS A 68 -23.89 -2.32 2.40
N LEU A 69 -22.92 -2.68 1.56
CA LEU A 69 -22.85 -2.16 0.19
C LEU A 69 -24.15 -2.46 -0.58
N ARG A 70 -24.30 -1.88 -1.76
CA ARG A 70 -25.47 -2.15 -2.61
C ARG A 70 -25.58 -3.65 -2.95
N PRO A 71 -26.81 -4.20 -3.15
CA PRO A 71 -27.00 -5.63 -3.43
C PRO A 71 -26.33 -6.11 -4.73
N ASN A 72 -26.29 -5.26 -5.76
CA ASN A 72 -25.66 -5.55 -7.05
C ASN A 72 -24.26 -4.95 -7.19
N VAL A 73 -23.49 -4.95 -6.11
CA VAL A 73 -22.07 -4.57 -6.14
C VAL A 73 -21.29 -5.63 -6.93
N GLN A 74 -20.47 -5.20 -7.87
CA GLN A 74 -19.51 -6.09 -8.54
C GLN A 74 -18.28 -6.20 -7.66
N SER A 75 -17.99 -7.40 -7.16
CA SER A 75 -16.91 -7.61 -6.20
C SER A 75 -15.83 -8.56 -6.72
N PHE A 76 -14.59 -8.12 -6.64
CA PHE A 76 -13.40 -8.86 -7.07
C PHE A 76 -12.47 -9.03 -5.86
N ASN A 77 -11.93 -10.24 -5.68
CA ASN A 77 -10.97 -10.56 -4.63
C ASN A 77 -9.69 -11.11 -5.27
N LEU A 78 -8.71 -10.24 -5.48
CA LEU A 78 -7.44 -10.55 -6.11
C LEU A 78 -6.47 -11.14 -5.08
N GLY A 79 -5.77 -12.22 -5.47
CA GLY A 79 -4.75 -12.87 -4.68
C GLY A 79 -3.70 -13.52 -5.58
N GLY A 80 -2.54 -13.89 -5.03
CA GLY A 80 -1.49 -14.60 -5.76
C GLY A 80 -0.71 -13.77 -6.81
N MET A 81 -0.97 -12.46 -6.92
CA MET A 81 -0.29 -11.58 -7.88
C MET A 81 0.97 -10.88 -7.33
N GLY A 82 1.28 -11.04 -6.03
CA GLY A 82 2.49 -10.49 -5.41
C GLY A 82 2.53 -8.95 -5.39
N CYS A 83 3.75 -8.38 -5.46
CA CYS A 83 3.97 -6.93 -5.32
C CYS A 83 3.34 -6.09 -6.45
N ALA A 84 3.06 -6.67 -7.63
CA ALA A 84 2.39 -5.98 -8.74
C ALA A 84 0.86 -5.83 -8.54
N ALA A 85 0.28 -6.52 -7.56
CA ALA A 85 -1.16 -6.63 -7.40
C ALA A 85 -1.87 -5.30 -7.10
N GLY A 86 -1.14 -4.31 -6.57
CA GLY A 86 -1.66 -2.96 -6.32
C GLY A 86 -2.06 -2.25 -7.62
N ILE A 87 -1.15 -2.21 -8.61
CA ILE A 87 -1.43 -1.57 -9.90
C ILE A 87 -2.47 -2.37 -10.70
N VAL A 88 -2.40 -3.71 -10.67
CA VAL A 88 -3.40 -4.55 -11.35
C VAL A 88 -4.82 -4.28 -10.83
N ALA A 89 -4.98 -4.07 -9.52
CA ALA A 89 -6.27 -3.72 -8.94
C ALA A 89 -6.78 -2.35 -9.42
N LEU A 90 -5.89 -1.39 -9.65
CA LEU A 90 -6.24 -0.08 -10.18
C LEU A 90 -6.61 -0.13 -11.66
N ASP A 91 -5.87 -0.87 -12.48
CA ASP A 91 -6.18 -1.05 -13.89
C ASP A 91 -7.57 -1.69 -14.05
N LEU A 92 -7.85 -2.75 -13.28
CA LEU A 92 -9.18 -3.35 -13.23
C LEU A 92 -10.26 -2.33 -12.81
N GLY A 93 -10.00 -1.56 -11.75
CA GLY A 93 -10.93 -0.53 -11.30
C GLY A 93 -11.22 0.53 -12.37
N LYS A 94 -10.18 0.97 -13.10
CA LYS A 94 -10.28 1.94 -14.20
C LYS A 94 -11.12 1.40 -15.35
N ASP A 95 -10.85 0.19 -15.80
CA ASP A 95 -11.60 -0.44 -16.90
C ASP A 95 -13.07 -0.61 -16.54
N LEU A 96 -13.37 -1.01 -15.29
CA LEU A 96 -14.73 -1.15 -14.80
C LEU A 96 -15.45 0.19 -14.64
N ILE A 97 -14.77 1.26 -14.24
CA ILE A 97 -15.35 2.62 -14.22
C ILE A 97 -15.65 3.09 -15.64
N ASN A 98 -14.76 2.84 -16.61
CA ASN A 98 -15.00 3.19 -18.01
C ASN A 98 -16.20 2.44 -18.59
N ALA A 99 -16.38 1.17 -18.22
CA ALA A 99 -17.55 0.38 -18.61
C ALA A 99 -18.83 0.78 -17.87
N HIS A 100 -18.71 1.46 -16.73
CA HIS A 100 -19.84 1.91 -15.90
C HIS A 100 -19.71 3.39 -15.51
N PRO A 101 -19.95 4.33 -16.45
CA PRO A 101 -19.88 5.77 -16.17
C PRO A 101 -20.81 6.19 -15.02
N GLY A 102 -20.37 7.18 -14.23
CA GLY A 102 -21.14 7.69 -13.09
C GLY A 102 -21.17 6.76 -11.88
N SER A 103 -20.27 5.78 -11.82
CA SER A 103 -20.17 4.84 -10.70
C SER A 103 -18.87 5.01 -9.91
N TYR A 104 -18.91 4.65 -8.63
CA TYR A 104 -17.73 4.63 -7.77
C TYR A 104 -17.14 3.23 -7.67
N ALA A 105 -15.82 3.14 -7.82
CA ALA A 105 -15.04 1.95 -7.49
C ALA A 105 -14.26 2.16 -6.19
N LEU A 106 -14.36 1.18 -5.28
CA LEU A 106 -13.54 1.09 -4.09
C LEU A 106 -12.44 0.07 -4.34
N VAL A 107 -11.19 0.52 -4.38
CA VAL A 107 -10.01 -0.35 -4.55
C VAL A 107 -9.25 -0.40 -3.22
N LEU A 108 -9.12 -1.60 -2.66
CA LEU A 108 -8.47 -1.85 -1.39
C LEU A 108 -7.25 -2.74 -1.62
N VAL A 109 -6.06 -2.20 -1.35
CA VAL A 109 -4.78 -2.91 -1.53
C VAL A 109 -4.16 -3.15 -0.17
N ARG A 110 -3.97 -4.42 0.23
CA ARG A 110 -3.43 -4.75 1.55
C ARG A 110 -2.42 -5.89 1.54
N THR A 111 -1.30 -5.71 2.25
CA THR A 111 -0.31 -6.77 2.51
C THR A 111 -0.53 -7.49 3.86
N HIS A 112 -0.96 -8.75 3.76
CA HIS A 112 -1.15 -9.85 4.74
C HIS A 112 -0.05 -10.44 5.62
N ARG A 113 0.67 -9.77 6.54
CA ARG A 113 1.78 -10.48 7.24
C ARG A 113 1.46 -11.35 8.48
N GLY A 114 0.38 -11.09 9.22
CA GLY A 114 0.08 -11.78 10.49
C GLY A 114 -0.21 -13.30 10.47
N MET A 115 -0.21 -13.96 9.30
CA MET A 115 -0.44 -15.42 9.20
C MET A 115 0.81 -16.23 8.84
N ASP A 116 1.94 -15.60 8.56
CA ASP A 116 3.20 -16.33 8.37
C ASP A 116 3.97 -16.36 9.69
N GLY A 117 3.95 -17.50 10.38
CA GLY A 117 4.67 -17.70 11.66
C GLY A 117 6.19 -17.51 11.53
N ARG A 118 6.73 -17.40 10.30
CA ARG A 118 8.13 -17.05 10.03
C ARG A 118 8.41 -15.54 10.16
N SER A 119 7.39 -14.69 10.12
CA SER A 119 7.56 -13.22 10.11
C SER A 119 8.01 -12.62 11.45
N PHE A 120 7.94 -13.37 12.56
CA PHE A 120 8.40 -12.89 13.86
C PHE A 120 9.88 -13.20 14.15
N ASN A 121 10.54 -14.02 13.33
CA ASN A 121 11.95 -14.40 13.53
C ASN A 121 12.80 -14.32 12.25
N SER A 122 12.28 -13.79 11.14
CA SER A 122 13.01 -13.67 9.87
C SER A 122 13.77 -12.35 9.74
N ILE A 123 14.55 -12.02 10.75
CA ILE A 123 15.83 -11.36 10.51
C ILE A 123 16.86 -12.41 10.94
N HIS A 124 17.22 -13.28 9.99
CA HIS A 124 18.53 -13.91 9.80
C HIS A 124 18.45 -14.90 8.64
N LEU A 125 19.47 -14.84 7.77
CA LEU A 125 19.68 -15.71 6.62
C LEU A 125 19.95 -17.15 7.04
N LYS A 126 19.19 -18.11 6.51
CA LYS A 126 19.66 -19.48 6.26
C LYS A 126 18.73 -20.24 5.29
N GLU A 127 19.32 -20.96 4.34
CA GLU A 127 18.64 -21.99 3.54
C GLU A 127 18.70 -23.34 4.28
N ASP A 128 17.58 -24.07 4.31
CA ASP A 128 17.54 -25.47 4.74
C ASP A 128 16.75 -26.34 3.73
N ALA A 129 17.19 -27.60 3.63
CA ALA A 129 16.89 -28.61 2.61
C ALA A 129 15.44 -29.18 2.57
N LYS A 130 14.40 -28.39 2.89
CA LYS A 130 13.00 -28.88 3.01
C LYS A 130 11.97 -28.24 2.05
N ALA A 131 12.41 -27.72 0.91
CA ALA A 131 11.55 -27.47 -0.26
C ALA A 131 10.21 -26.71 -0.03
N THR A 132 10.23 -25.60 0.70
CA THR A 132 9.12 -24.62 0.64
C THR A 132 9.68 -23.23 0.32
N GLN A 133 9.69 -22.87 -0.95
CA GLN A 133 10.19 -21.60 -1.47
C GLN A 133 9.21 -20.45 -1.20
N GLY A 134 9.68 -19.43 -0.48
CA GLY A 134 9.09 -18.10 -0.47
C GLY A 134 10.23 -17.09 -0.60
N VAL A 135 10.14 -16.21 -1.60
CA VAL A 135 11.16 -15.17 -1.83
C VAL A 135 10.87 -14.00 -0.89
N SER A 136 11.64 -13.88 0.18
CA SER A 136 11.76 -12.62 0.92
C SER A 136 12.87 -11.81 0.27
N MET A 137 12.52 -10.72 -0.41
CA MET A 137 13.50 -9.84 -1.04
C MET A 137 14.25 -9.07 0.05
N SER A 138 15.59 -9.20 0.11
CA SER A 138 16.41 -8.34 0.97
C SER A 138 16.27 -6.88 0.51
N LYS A 139 16.33 -5.95 1.46
CA LYS A 139 16.41 -4.50 1.19
C LYS A 139 17.51 -4.19 0.16
N ASP A 140 18.61 -4.93 0.20
CA ASP A 140 19.74 -4.78 -0.74
C ASP A 140 19.39 -5.17 -2.19
N VAL A 141 18.50 -6.14 -2.37
CA VAL A 141 18.05 -6.56 -3.71
C VAL A 141 17.18 -5.47 -4.33
N ILE A 142 16.27 -4.89 -3.55
CA ILE A 142 15.38 -3.82 -4.02
C ILE A 142 16.18 -2.55 -4.29
N GLN A 143 17.15 -2.24 -3.42
CA GLN A 143 18.08 -1.13 -3.62
C GLN A 143 18.81 -1.26 -4.97
N LYS A 144 19.34 -2.44 -5.29
CA LYS A 144 19.96 -2.70 -6.61
C LYS A 144 18.99 -2.53 -7.78
N VAL A 145 17.74 -2.97 -7.63
CA VAL A 145 16.71 -2.78 -8.66
C VAL A 145 16.46 -1.29 -8.89
N LEU A 146 16.33 -0.49 -7.83
CA LEU A 146 16.18 0.96 -7.94
C LEU A 146 17.38 1.61 -8.62
N ASP A 147 18.61 1.20 -8.25
CA ASP A 147 19.84 1.75 -8.82
C ASP A 147 19.96 1.42 -10.32
N GLU A 148 19.60 0.20 -10.71
CA GLU A 148 19.63 -0.22 -12.11
C GLU A 148 18.55 0.49 -12.95
N ILE A 149 17.35 0.70 -12.39
CA ILE A 149 16.29 1.48 -13.05
C ILE A 149 16.71 2.95 -13.21
N GLN A 150 17.26 3.55 -12.15
CA GLN A 150 17.73 4.94 -12.19
C GLN A 150 18.79 5.12 -13.27
N LYS A 151 19.77 4.22 -13.31
CA LYS A 151 20.86 4.25 -14.28
C LYS A 151 20.34 4.07 -15.72
N ASN A 152 19.51 3.06 -15.97
CA ASN A 152 19.06 2.74 -17.33
C ASN A 152 18.07 3.74 -17.91
N LEU A 153 17.32 4.44 -17.05
CA LEU A 153 16.35 5.46 -17.46
C LEU A 153 16.87 6.88 -17.25
N GLU A 154 18.14 7.03 -16.85
CA GLU A 154 18.80 8.31 -16.58
C GLU A 154 18.00 9.22 -15.63
N LEU A 155 17.43 8.63 -14.57
CA LEU A 155 16.58 9.35 -13.62
C LEU A 155 17.45 10.13 -12.61
N THR A 156 16.99 11.32 -12.25
CA THR A 156 17.60 12.13 -11.20
C THR A 156 17.28 11.58 -9.81
N GLU A 157 18.09 11.97 -8.81
CA GLU A 157 17.81 11.62 -7.41
C GLU A 157 16.43 12.10 -6.95
N ASP A 158 16.01 13.28 -7.40
CA ASP A 158 14.68 13.85 -7.08
C ASP A 158 13.53 12.92 -7.50
N TYR A 159 13.67 12.21 -8.64
CA TYR A 159 12.66 11.24 -9.08
C TYR A 159 12.69 9.94 -8.27
N MET A 160 13.85 9.55 -7.75
CA MET A 160 14.03 8.31 -6.99
C MET A 160 13.77 8.48 -5.48
N GLU A 161 13.77 9.72 -4.98
CA GLU A 161 13.69 10.07 -3.57
C GLU A 161 12.53 9.39 -2.84
N ALA A 162 11.33 9.41 -3.43
CA ALA A 162 10.14 8.82 -2.81
C ALA A 162 10.27 7.29 -2.61
N SER A 163 10.78 6.58 -3.63
CA SER A 163 11.02 5.14 -3.55
C SER A 163 12.13 4.80 -2.55
N ARG A 164 13.23 5.56 -2.55
CA ARG A 164 14.34 5.36 -1.60
C ARG A 164 13.91 5.62 -0.16
N LYS A 165 13.19 6.72 0.11
CA LYS A 165 12.67 7.05 1.44
C LYS A 165 11.67 6.02 1.93
N THR A 166 10.81 5.52 1.04
CA THR A 166 9.85 4.45 1.37
C THR A 166 10.58 3.16 1.75
N LEU A 167 11.56 2.74 0.95
CA LEU A 167 12.38 1.56 1.24
C LEU A 167 13.21 1.72 2.52
N GLU A 168 13.71 2.93 2.79
CA GLU A 168 14.49 3.26 3.98
C GLU A 168 13.64 3.07 5.24
N ARG A 169 12.46 3.69 5.29
CA ARG A 169 11.59 3.77 6.47
C ARG A 169 10.73 2.54 6.68
N PHE A 170 10.07 2.05 5.62
CA PHE A 170 9.06 0.98 5.72
C PHE A 170 9.54 -0.38 5.19
N GLY A 171 10.70 -0.42 4.53
CA GLY A 171 11.18 -1.61 3.84
C GLY A 171 10.27 -2.00 2.66
N ASP A 172 10.32 -3.26 2.25
CA ASP A 172 9.40 -3.79 1.24
C ASP A 172 8.03 -4.06 1.85
N ALA A 173 7.07 -3.14 1.68
CA ALA A 173 5.68 -3.33 2.05
C ALA A 173 4.86 -4.07 0.96
N SER A 174 5.54 -4.73 0.00
CA SER A 174 4.95 -5.42 -1.15
C SER A 174 4.03 -4.48 -1.95
N SER A 175 2.84 -4.91 -2.35
CA SER A 175 1.91 -4.10 -3.17
C SER A 175 1.46 -2.77 -2.53
N SER A 176 1.74 -2.55 -1.25
CA SER A 176 1.42 -1.32 -0.54
C SER A 176 2.52 -0.24 -0.64
N SER A 177 3.75 -0.58 -1.03
CA SER A 177 4.89 0.36 -1.09
C SER A 177 4.58 1.59 -1.97
N VAL A 178 3.95 1.37 -3.12
CA VAL A 178 3.56 2.43 -4.06
C VAL A 178 2.63 3.50 -3.46
N TRP A 179 1.83 3.13 -2.46
CA TRP A 179 0.93 4.09 -1.79
C TRP A 179 1.67 4.93 -0.76
N TYR A 180 2.69 4.37 -0.09
CA TYR A 180 3.57 5.13 0.79
C TYR A 180 4.42 6.13 0.01
N GLU A 181 4.87 5.78 -1.20
CA GLU A 181 5.57 6.69 -2.11
C GLU A 181 4.69 7.87 -2.53
N LEU A 182 3.43 7.62 -2.91
CA LEU A 182 2.47 8.68 -3.21
C LEU A 182 2.23 9.58 -1.99
N ALA A 183 2.00 8.99 -0.81
CA ALA A 183 1.81 9.74 0.42
C ALA A 183 3.04 10.60 0.79
N TYR A 184 4.25 10.18 0.42
CA TYR A 184 5.48 10.95 0.60
C TYR A 184 5.48 12.20 -0.28
N LEU A 185 5.13 12.04 -1.56
CA LEU A 185 5.05 13.14 -2.52
C LEU A 185 3.95 14.15 -2.15
N GLU A 186 2.84 13.68 -1.58
CA GLU A 186 1.78 14.52 -1.02
C GLU A 186 2.25 15.29 0.22
N ALA A 187 2.90 14.59 1.17
CA ALA A 187 3.40 15.20 2.41
C ALA A 187 4.49 16.25 2.17
N THR A 188 5.30 16.07 1.14
CA THR A 188 6.34 17.01 0.72
C THR A 188 5.83 18.09 -0.24
N SER A 189 4.52 18.12 -0.54
CA SER A 189 3.88 19.14 -1.40
C SER A 189 4.49 19.26 -2.82
N LYS A 190 5.12 18.19 -3.31
CA LYS A 190 5.82 18.15 -4.61
C LYS A 190 4.87 18.03 -5.81
N ILE A 191 3.60 17.71 -5.58
CA ILE A 191 2.62 17.45 -6.66
C ILE A 191 1.84 18.73 -7.02
N LYS A 192 2.18 19.33 -8.16
CA LYS A 192 1.48 20.49 -8.73
C LYS A 192 0.53 20.09 -9.86
N ARG A 193 -0.49 20.91 -10.12
CA ARG A 193 -1.45 20.72 -11.23
C ARG A 193 -0.70 20.54 -12.55
N GLY A 194 -1.10 19.52 -13.32
CA GLY A 194 -0.46 19.15 -14.58
C GLY A 194 0.78 18.27 -14.43
N GLY A 195 1.35 18.18 -13.22
CA GLY A 195 2.44 17.27 -12.90
C GLY A 195 2.06 15.82 -13.14
N ARG A 196 3.06 15.01 -13.50
CA ARG A 196 2.90 13.58 -13.79
C ARG A 196 3.74 12.75 -12.84
N ILE A 197 3.19 11.64 -12.40
CA ILE A 197 3.89 10.64 -11.57
C ILE A 197 3.81 9.34 -12.31
N TRP A 198 4.95 8.71 -12.54
CA TRP A 198 5.01 7.37 -13.14
C TRP A 198 5.35 6.38 -12.05
N GLN A 199 4.46 5.42 -11.82
CA GLN A 199 4.71 4.32 -10.90
C GLN A 199 4.98 3.06 -11.69
N LEU A 200 6.03 2.35 -11.28
CA LEU A 200 6.42 1.05 -11.80
C LEU A 200 6.39 0.04 -10.66
N THR A 201 5.80 -1.12 -10.89
CA THR A 201 5.84 -2.24 -9.94
C THR A 201 6.32 -3.49 -10.62
N PHE A 202 7.15 -4.23 -9.90
CA PHE A 202 7.64 -5.54 -10.29
C PHE A 202 7.03 -6.60 -9.37
N GLY A 203 6.54 -7.69 -9.95
CA GLY A 203 5.90 -8.79 -9.22
C GLY A 203 6.46 -10.14 -9.61
N SER A 204 5.96 -11.19 -8.93
CA SER A 204 6.35 -12.57 -9.23
C SER A 204 6.03 -12.95 -10.69
N GLY A 205 6.93 -13.72 -11.31
CA GLY A 205 6.84 -14.11 -12.71
C GLY A 205 7.27 -13.03 -13.70
N PHE A 206 8.22 -12.17 -13.32
CA PHE A 206 8.77 -11.08 -14.14
C PHE A 206 7.72 -10.08 -14.64
N LYS A 207 6.58 -9.97 -13.95
CA LYS A 207 5.53 -9.02 -14.30
C LYS A 207 5.99 -7.62 -13.95
N CYS A 208 5.92 -6.73 -14.93
CA CYS A 208 6.10 -5.30 -14.75
C CYS A 208 4.78 -4.61 -15.10
N ASN A 209 4.24 -3.86 -14.15
CA ASN A 209 3.04 -3.05 -14.34
C ASN A 209 3.41 -1.59 -14.12
N SER A 210 2.85 -0.70 -14.94
CA SER A 210 3.12 0.74 -14.81
C SER A 210 1.87 1.57 -14.98
N VAL A 211 1.76 2.65 -14.20
CA VAL A 211 0.67 3.61 -14.28
C VAL A 211 1.22 5.03 -14.26
N VAL A 212 0.64 5.90 -15.10
CA VAL A 212 0.97 7.32 -15.13
C VAL A 212 -0.21 8.11 -14.58
N TRP A 213 0.02 8.81 -13.48
CA TRP A 213 -0.92 9.75 -12.88
C TRP A 213 -0.70 11.14 -13.45
N LYS A 214 -1.78 11.91 -13.61
CA LYS A 214 -1.72 13.34 -13.89
C LYS A 214 -2.48 14.09 -12.80
N ALA A 215 -1.79 15.00 -12.11
CA ALA A 215 -2.40 15.82 -11.08
C ALA A 215 -3.41 16.80 -11.69
N LEU A 216 -4.69 16.64 -11.37
CA LEU A 216 -5.76 17.50 -11.89
C LEU A 216 -5.83 18.86 -11.18
N LYS A 217 -5.31 18.92 -9.96
CA LYS A 217 -5.22 20.09 -9.08
C LYS A 217 -3.88 20.10 -8.36
N ASN A 218 -3.54 21.22 -7.73
CA ASN A 218 -2.44 21.26 -6.78
C ASN A 218 -2.80 20.37 -5.58
N VAL A 219 -1.88 19.51 -5.17
CA VAL A 219 -2.08 18.68 -3.97
C VAL A 219 -1.50 19.45 -2.79
N GLU A 220 -2.35 19.72 -1.81
CA GLU A 220 -1.96 20.34 -0.54
C GLU A 220 -1.41 19.28 0.40
N THR A 221 -0.55 19.69 1.33
CA THR A 221 -0.07 18.81 2.40
C THR A 221 -1.29 18.26 3.18
N PRO A 222 -1.43 16.93 3.29
CA PRO A 222 -2.58 16.34 3.97
C PRO A 222 -2.55 16.66 5.47
N ARG A 223 -3.69 16.53 6.16
CA ARG A 223 -3.75 16.71 7.62
C ARG A 223 -3.15 15.55 8.41
N GLN A 224 -3.17 14.36 7.81
CA GLN A 224 -2.62 13.14 8.38
C GLN A 224 -1.81 12.44 7.29
N SER A 225 -0.63 11.94 7.64
CA SER A 225 0.25 11.22 6.74
C SER A 225 1.11 10.25 7.55
N PRO A 226 1.41 9.05 7.02
CA PRO A 226 2.38 8.14 7.64
C PRO A 226 3.79 8.74 7.72
N TRP A 227 4.02 9.93 7.15
CA TRP A 227 5.30 10.62 7.10
C TRP A 227 5.47 11.75 8.14
N PHE A 228 4.39 12.21 8.78
CA PHE A 228 4.46 13.38 9.67
C PHE A 228 5.22 13.16 10.98
N ASP A 229 5.29 11.94 11.49
CA ASP A 229 6.06 11.65 12.71
C ASP A 229 7.58 11.90 12.57
N GLU A 230 8.08 12.18 11.36
CA GLU A 230 9.52 12.39 11.08
C GLU A 230 9.83 13.66 10.27
N LEU A 231 8.87 14.21 9.51
CA LEU A 231 9.06 15.46 8.75
C LEU A 231 9.29 16.68 9.66
N ASP A 232 8.88 16.63 10.94
CA ASP A 232 9.17 17.66 11.94
C ASP A 232 10.66 17.76 12.32
N LEU A 233 11.47 16.70 12.10
CA LEU A 233 12.90 16.71 12.46
C LEU A 233 13.81 17.22 11.34
N THR A 234 13.43 17.04 10.08
CA THR A 234 14.24 17.44 8.92
C THR A 234 14.05 18.91 8.54
N LEU A 235 12.86 19.49 8.76
CA LEU A 235 12.61 20.91 8.50
C LEU A 235 13.24 21.85 9.55
N MET A 236 13.59 21.36 10.74
CA MET A 236 14.26 22.15 11.79
C MET A 236 15.76 22.41 11.53
N HIS A 237 16.40 21.70 10.60
CA HIS A 237 17.82 21.90 10.27
C HIS A 237 18.06 22.92 9.13
N GLY A 238 16.99 23.49 8.56
CA GLY A 238 17.07 24.45 7.45
C GLY A 238 16.99 25.94 7.84
N SER A 239 16.82 26.29 9.11
CA SER A 239 16.75 27.69 9.56
C SER A 239 17.78 27.98 10.65
N LYS A 240 18.74 28.85 10.31
CA LYS A 240 19.74 29.42 11.21
C LYS A 240 19.09 29.94 12.50
N ILE A 241 19.26 29.23 13.62
CA ILE A 241 18.98 29.77 14.95
C ILE A 241 20.27 30.37 15.50
N THR A 242 20.45 31.67 15.28
CA THR A 242 21.35 32.50 16.10
C THR A 242 20.73 32.63 17.49
N LYS A 243 21.34 31.98 18.50
CA LYS A 243 21.07 32.28 19.91
C LYS A 243 21.49 33.73 20.20
N ARG A 244 20.54 34.58 20.60
CA ARG A 244 20.83 35.84 21.31
C ARG A 244 20.51 35.62 22.78
N THR A 245 21.56 35.55 23.58
CA THR A 245 21.53 35.58 25.04
C THR A 245 21.18 37.00 25.50
N LYS A 246 20.28 37.10 26.49
CA LYS A 246 20.35 38.14 27.53
C LYS A 246 20.42 37.42 28.87
#